data_AF-A0ABD3NU64-F1
#
_entry.id   AF-A0ABD3NU64-F1
#
_cell.length_a   1.000
_cell.length_b   1.000
_cell.length_c   1.000
_cell.angle_alpha   90.00
_cell.angle_beta   90.00
_cell.angle_gamma   90.00
#
_symmetry.space_group_name_H-M   'P 1'
#
loop_
_entity.id
_entity.type
_entity.pdbx_description
1 polymer ?
#
loop_
_entity_poly.entity_id
_entity_poly.type
_entity_poly.pdbx_seq_one_letter_code
_entity_poly.pdbx_strand_id
1 'polypeptide(L)'
;MCPPPEDSIAASIEKPVTVESPTPNVIPPPPPMYKFLIGSLGLSTIALLVSTIVLASEKGKLSGDSSSAGTVTNGDDFLESKASSAFFATEDDNTCAGAKLAFENKLCADLDVPTPQAGANVTKGYVGELDMNGTVPNIKPYWQSGMCPVNVHWHLGSEHYSYGEFDENGYGPRGNIPRPDWANRDLASTGTSDELTGAAAYDGVEDNGGVHVVQDGFRCHHFDASDPKFTTPYNWKHCMGMVVGETYEVHWPHSAAGDCGTVNQYQTPFYDGVFCNLPLEAFMTLGAQDIANAVGVHGQVFTIVNDESYFYPDMIRGMIVDKEMGKDIHIYSGSTTGETRSNEMCSQYAPVTWQVDRKCHMISASSFDKMCYDMKMQRDNMIEDLHPHGSRELVKDELVANNQYYPDGVRKNLRA
;
A
#
# COMPACT_ATOMS: atom_id res chain seq x y z
N MET A 1 -7.92 -63.86 21.21
CA MET A 1 -8.17 -63.79 19.76
C MET A 1 -9.54 -64.38 19.51
N CYS A 2 -10.53 -63.54 19.28
CA CYS A 2 -11.89 -63.95 18.92
C CYS A 2 -12.26 -63.20 17.64
N PRO A 3 -12.66 -63.91 16.56
CA PRO A 3 -13.09 -63.29 15.32
C PRO A 3 -14.60 -62.94 15.35
N PRO A 4 -15.05 -62.08 14.42
CA PRO A 4 -16.36 -61.40 14.48
C PRO A 4 -17.45 -62.25 13.78
N PRO A 5 -18.72 -61.77 13.62
CA PRO A 5 -19.00 -60.98 12.40
C PRO A 5 -20.28 -60.07 12.37
N GLU A 6 -20.34 -59.31 11.27
CA GLU A 6 -21.47 -58.77 10.47
C GLU A 6 -22.28 -57.51 10.85
N ASP A 7 -22.17 -56.52 9.95
CA ASP A 7 -23.08 -55.40 9.70
C ASP A 7 -24.35 -55.83 8.95
N SER A 8 -25.50 -55.25 9.30
CA SER A 8 -26.51 -54.86 8.30
C SER A 8 -27.41 -53.74 8.86
N ILE A 9 -27.37 -52.57 8.20
CA ILE A 9 -28.23 -51.41 8.46
C ILE A 9 -29.24 -51.33 7.32
N ALA A 10 -30.53 -51.38 7.66
CA ALA A 10 -31.63 -51.04 6.75
C ALA A 10 -32.60 -50.07 7.44
N ALA A 11 -33.07 -49.14 6.62
CA ALA A 11 -33.79 -47.90 6.91
C ALA A 11 -35.08 -48.00 7.76
N SER A 12 -35.37 -46.93 8.49
CA SER A 12 -36.73 -46.47 8.77
C SER A 12 -36.82 -44.95 8.71
N ILE A 13 -37.90 -44.49 8.08
CA ILE A 13 -38.23 -43.13 7.65
C ILE A 13 -38.99 -42.43 8.79
N GLU A 14 -38.57 -41.22 9.20
CA GLU A 14 -39.35 -40.32 10.06
C GLU A 14 -39.77 -39.04 9.33
N LYS A 15 -41.00 -38.60 9.63
CA LYS A 15 -41.71 -37.42 9.12
C LYS A 15 -41.50 -36.20 10.05
N PRO A 16 -41.81 -34.96 9.60
CA PRO A 16 -41.08 -33.76 9.99
C PRO A 16 -41.65 -33.05 11.23
N VAL A 17 -40.75 -32.42 11.99
CA VAL A 17 -41.07 -31.51 13.10
C VAL A 17 -40.93 -30.06 12.61
N THR A 18 -42.03 -29.31 12.66
CA THR A 18 -42.07 -27.86 12.47
C THR A 18 -41.61 -27.15 13.74
N VAL A 19 -40.62 -26.25 13.64
CA VAL A 19 -40.23 -25.34 14.72
C VAL A 19 -40.45 -23.91 14.25
N GLU A 20 -41.29 -23.19 15.01
CA GLU A 20 -41.64 -21.78 14.83
C GLU A 20 -40.46 -20.83 15.11
N SER A 21 -40.51 -19.67 14.47
CA SER A 21 -39.52 -18.59 14.51
C SER A 21 -39.63 -17.72 15.78
N PRO A 22 -38.53 -17.18 16.33
CA PRO A 22 -38.59 -16.37 17.55
C PRO A 22 -38.93 -14.89 17.26
N THR A 23 -39.80 -14.32 18.10
CA THR A 23 -40.20 -12.91 18.13
C THR A 23 -39.13 -11.98 18.74
N PRO A 24 -39.11 -10.67 18.41
CA PRO A 24 -38.07 -9.74 18.87
C PRO A 24 -38.32 -9.19 20.29
N ASN A 25 -37.23 -9.05 21.06
CA ASN A 25 -37.20 -8.49 22.41
C ASN A 25 -37.53 -6.98 22.43
N VAL A 26 -38.53 -6.58 23.22
CA VAL A 26 -38.90 -5.20 23.51
C VAL A 26 -38.29 -4.78 24.87
N ILE A 27 -37.52 -3.70 24.88
CA ILE A 27 -36.88 -3.12 26.08
C ILE A 27 -37.85 -2.13 26.75
N PRO A 28 -38.06 -2.16 28.09
CA PRO A 28 -38.94 -1.23 28.78
C PRO A 28 -38.28 0.15 29.06
N PRO A 29 -39.05 1.25 29.17
CA PRO A 29 -38.52 2.60 29.34
C PRO A 29 -38.12 2.92 30.80
N PRO A 30 -37.20 3.87 31.03
CA PRO A 30 -36.73 4.24 32.37
C PRO A 30 -37.69 5.19 33.11
N PRO A 31 -37.63 5.24 34.46
CA PRO A 31 -38.59 5.99 35.30
C PRO A 31 -38.32 7.51 35.35
N PRO A 32 -39.32 8.32 35.76
CA PRO A 32 -39.29 9.77 35.59
C PRO A 32 -38.68 10.46 36.81
N MET A 33 -37.42 10.88 36.69
CA MET A 33 -36.85 11.90 37.57
C MET A 33 -35.79 12.64 36.76
N TYR A 34 -36.09 13.85 36.29
CA TYR A 34 -35.18 14.96 35.99
C TYR A 34 -35.97 16.07 35.27
N LYS A 35 -36.98 16.63 35.94
CA LYS A 35 -37.47 17.98 35.65
C LYS A 35 -36.89 18.85 36.76
N PHE A 36 -35.81 19.58 36.51
CA PHE A 36 -35.26 20.75 37.24
C PHE A 36 -33.74 20.84 37.04
N LEU A 37 -33.28 21.15 35.82
CA LEU A 37 -31.91 21.65 35.56
C LEU A 37 -31.74 22.21 34.13
N ILE A 38 -32.81 22.76 33.56
CA ILE A 38 -32.77 23.50 32.29
C ILE A 38 -33.31 24.89 32.60
N GLY A 39 -32.41 25.79 33.01
CA GLY A 39 -32.78 27.16 33.39
C GLY A 39 -31.62 28.06 33.77
N SER A 40 -30.47 27.50 34.16
CA SER A 40 -29.30 28.27 34.60
C SER A 40 -28.07 28.18 33.68
N LEU A 41 -28.10 27.38 32.61
CA LEU A 41 -26.99 27.22 31.64
C LEU A 41 -27.18 28.00 30.32
N GLY A 42 -28.38 28.54 30.06
CA GLY A 42 -28.67 29.27 28.82
C GLY A 42 -28.29 30.77 28.85
N LEU A 43 -28.09 31.34 30.04
CA LEU A 43 -27.79 32.77 30.20
C LEU A 43 -26.27 33.06 30.21
N SER A 44 -25.43 32.09 30.59
CA SER A 44 -23.97 32.25 30.59
C SER A 44 -23.36 32.12 29.19
N THR A 45 -23.92 31.27 28.32
CA THR A 45 -23.43 31.07 26.96
C THR A 45 -23.71 32.26 26.04
N ILE A 46 -24.85 32.93 26.22
CA ILE A 46 -25.20 34.13 25.44
C ILE A 46 -24.33 35.33 25.86
N ALA A 47 -24.03 35.49 27.15
CA ALA A 47 -23.16 36.57 27.62
C ALA A 47 -21.71 36.43 27.09
N LEU A 48 -21.17 35.21 27.06
CA LEU A 48 -19.84 34.95 26.49
C LEU A 48 -19.78 35.19 24.98
N LEU A 49 -20.85 34.88 24.24
CA LEU A 49 -20.95 35.13 22.79
C LEU A 49 -21.03 36.63 22.47
N VAL A 50 -21.71 37.43 23.29
CA VAL A 50 -21.76 38.89 23.09
C VAL A 50 -20.42 39.53 23.44
N SER A 51 -19.71 39.06 24.47
CA SER A 51 -18.38 39.57 24.83
C SER A 51 -17.32 39.28 23.77
N THR A 52 -17.35 38.12 23.10
CA THR A 52 -16.41 37.80 22.01
C THR A 52 -16.72 38.59 20.73
N ILE A 53 -17.99 38.85 20.42
CA ILE A 53 -18.38 39.68 19.27
C ILE A 53 -18.00 41.15 19.48
N VAL A 54 -18.15 41.70 20.69
CA VAL A 54 -17.74 43.08 21.00
C VAL A 54 -16.21 43.24 20.97
N LEU A 55 -15.46 42.26 21.49
CA LEU A 55 -13.99 42.26 21.40
C LEU A 55 -13.46 42.10 19.96
N ALA A 56 -14.18 41.37 19.09
CA ALA A 56 -13.86 41.29 17.67
C ALA A 56 -14.21 42.58 16.91
N SER A 57 -15.26 43.31 17.34
CA SER A 57 -15.68 44.55 16.70
C SER A 57 -14.82 45.76 17.09
N GLU A 58 -14.15 45.76 18.24
CA GLU A 58 -13.26 46.86 18.66
C GLU A 58 -11.82 46.73 18.11
N LYS A 59 -11.37 45.52 17.73
CA LYS A 59 -10.10 45.33 17.00
C LYS A 59 -10.20 45.64 15.50
N GLY A 60 -11.40 45.84 14.96
CA GLY A 60 -11.65 46.18 13.55
C GLY A 60 -11.39 47.64 13.15
N LYS A 61 -10.69 48.43 13.97
CA LYS A 61 -10.39 49.84 13.70
C LYS A 61 -8.90 50.14 13.59
N LEU A 62 -8.19 49.39 12.74
CA LEU A 62 -6.95 49.86 12.13
C LEU A 62 -6.93 49.50 10.64
N SER A 63 -7.21 50.53 9.84
CA SER A 63 -6.73 50.78 8.47
C SER A 63 -6.15 49.60 7.67
N GLY A 64 -6.87 49.18 6.63
CA GLY A 64 -6.34 48.38 5.53
C GLY A 64 -7.47 47.90 4.61
N ASP A 65 -7.30 48.08 3.30
CA ASP A 65 -8.32 48.05 2.27
C ASP A 65 -9.29 46.86 2.23
N SER A 66 -10.51 47.19 1.81
CA SER A 66 -11.57 46.26 1.44
C SER A 66 -11.24 45.49 0.15
N SER A 67 -11.03 44.18 0.29
CA SER A 67 -11.67 43.11 -0.49
C SER A 67 -11.73 43.23 -2.02
N SER A 68 -10.85 42.48 -2.71
CA SER A 68 -11.28 41.66 -3.84
C SER A 68 -11.65 40.27 -3.34
N ALA A 69 -12.86 39.84 -3.68
CA ALA A 69 -13.37 38.53 -3.34
C ALA A 69 -12.71 37.45 -4.22
N GLY A 70 -12.10 36.46 -3.55
CA GLY A 70 -12.06 35.05 -3.97
C GLY A 70 -11.50 34.75 -5.36
N THR A 71 -10.19 34.83 -5.52
CA THR A 71 -9.49 33.97 -6.49
C THR A 71 -9.33 32.61 -5.83
N VAL A 72 -9.74 31.53 -6.50
CA VAL A 72 -9.43 30.16 -6.09
C VAL A 72 -7.91 30.07 -5.92
N THR A 73 -7.46 29.88 -4.68
CA THR A 73 -6.04 29.78 -4.32
C THR A 73 -5.47 28.53 -5.00
N ASN A 74 -4.36 28.70 -5.72
CA ASN A 74 -3.63 27.56 -6.28
C ASN A 74 -3.16 26.67 -5.11
N GLY A 75 -3.05 25.36 -5.32
CA GLY A 75 -2.60 24.42 -4.27
C GLY A 75 -1.24 24.80 -3.64
N ASP A 76 -0.44 25.59 -4.35
CA ASP A 76 0.84 26.14 -3.91
C ASP A 76 0.70 27.08 -2.71
N ASP A 77 -0.37 27.88 -2.64
CA ASP A 77 -0.63 28.80 -1.52
C ASP A 77 -0.77 28.04 -0.18
N PHE A 78 -1.32 26.82 -0.23
CA PHE A 78 -1.52 25.99 0.96
C PHE A 78 -0.22 25.30 1.40
N LEU A 79 0.63 24.89 0.45
CA LEU A 79 1.96 24.36 0.76
C LEU A 79 2.87 25.44 1.36
N GLU A 80 2.80 26.67 0.86
CA GLU A 80 3.50 27.83 1.46
C GLU A 80 2.96 28.15 2.86
N SER A 81 1.64 28.07 3.04
CA SER A 81 1.00 28.22 4.35
C SER A 81 1.43 27.12 5.34
N LYS A 82 1.57 25.88 4.88
CA LYS A 82 2.11 24.77 5.68
C LYS A 82 3.56 25.04 6.07
N ALA A 83 4.39 25.43 5.11
CA ALA A 83 5.83 25.70 5.33
C ALA A 83 6.08 26.86 6.31
N SER A 84 5.18 27.84 6.37
CA SER A 84 5.26 28.97 7.30
C SER A 84 4.56 28.73 8.65
N SER A 85 3.87 27.61 8.82
CA SER A 85 3.13 27.31 10.04
C SER A 85 4.06 26.88 11.18
N ALA A 86 3.93 27.56 12.32
CA ALA A 86 4.66 27.20 13.54
C ALA A 86 4.37 25.77 14.04
N PHE A 87 3.26 25.16 13.61
CA PHE A 87 2.92 23.76 13.96
C PHE A 87 3.88 22.74 13.33
N PHE A 88 4.43 23.06 12.15
CA PHE A 88 5.35 22.21 11.39
C PHE A 88 6.81 22.71 11.49
N ALA A 89 7.08 23.75 12.30
CA ALA A 89 8.39 24.39 12.37
C ALA A 89 9.44 23.57 13.15
N THR A 90 8.99 22.62 13.97
CA THR A 90 9.81 21.78 14.84
C THR A 90 9.72 20.33 14.38
N GLU A 91 10.81 19.84 13.76
CA GLU A 91 10.91 18.43 13.35
C GLU A 91 10.91 17.48 14.56
N ASP A 92 11.51 17.90 15.69
CA ASP A 92 11.56 17.14 16.96
C ASP A 92 10.18 16.80 17.55
N ASP A 93 9.12 17.49 17.11
CA ASP A 93 7.74 17.20 17.52
C ASP A 93 7.12 16.04 16.72
N ASN A 94 7.80 15.55 15.66
CA ASN A 94 7.43 14.30 14.99
C ASN A 94 7.89 13.12 15.83
N THR A 95 6.95 12.49 16.55
CA THR A 95 7.26 11.40 17.50
C THR A 95 7.75 10.12 16.83
N CYS A 96 7.54 9.96 15.53
CA CYS A 96 7.99 8.80 14.77
C CYS A 96 9.37 9.00 14.11
N ALA A 97 9.86 10.23 14.03
CA ALA A 97 11.12 10.52 13.36
C ALA A 97 12.28 9.75 13.99
N GLY A 98 13.05 9.04 13.17
CA GLY A 98 14.18 8.23 13.61
C GLY A 98 13.81 6.95 14.36
N ALA A 99 12.55 6.50 14.30
CA ALA A 99 12.11 5.26 14.94
C ALA A 99 12.60 3.99 14.21
N LYS A 100 13.12 4.10 12.99
CA LYS A 100 13.65 2.98 12.21
C LYS A 100 14.62 2.11 13.03
N LEU A 101 14.29 0.83 13.12
CA LEU A 101 15.23 -0.20 13.60
C LEU A 101 16.08 -0.66 12.42
N ALA A 102 17.36 -0.27 12.39
CA ALA A 102 18.24 -0.54 11.27
C ALA A 102 18.73 -1.99 11.22
N PHE A 103 18.17 -2.76 10.29
CA PHE A 103 18.71 -4.04 9.84
C PHE A 103 19.27 -3.90 8.42
N GLU A 104 20.53 -4.30 8.23
CA GLU A 104 21.19 -4.29 6.93
C GLU A 104 20.69 -5.44 6.04
N ASN A 105 20.77 -5.30 4.72
CA ASN A 105 20.53 -6.45 3.84
C ASN A 105 21.64 -7.50 4.06
N LYS A 106 21.32 -8.79 3.91
CA LYS A 106 22.26 -9.91 4.05
C LYS A 106 22.16 -10.88 2.89
N LEU A 107 23.28 -11.52 2.54
CA LEU A 107 23.23 -12.55 1.51
C LEU A 107 22.16 -13.56 1.92
N CYS A 108 21.33 -13.98 0.97
CA CYS A 108 20.24 -14.90 1.25
C CYS A 108 20.76 -16.20 1.89
N ALA A 109 21.98 -16.62 1.52
CA ALA A 109 22.68 -17.77 2.10
C ALA A 109 23.21 -17.55 3.53
N ASP A 110 23.36 -16.29 3.97
CA ASP A 110 23.89 -15.91 5.29
C ASP A 110 22.77 -15.63 6.31
N LEU A 111 21.51 -15.84 5.92
CA LEU A 111 20.38 -15.75 6.84
C LEU A 111 20.31 -17.00 7.72
N ASP A 112 20.43 -16.81 9.04
CA ASP A 112 20.33 -17.90 10.03
C ASP A 112 19.02 -18.68 9.91
N VAL A 113 17.96 -17.96 9.55
CA VAL A 113 16.64 -18.52 9.23
C VAL A 113 16.25 -17.99 7.84
N PRO A 114 16.00 -18.87 6.85
CA PRO A 114 15.48 -18.44 5.57
C PRO A 114 14.19 -17.61 5.72
N THR A 115 14.20 -16.40 5.18
CA THR A 115 13.05 -15.49 5.24
C THR A 115 12.47 -15.24 3.84
N PRO A 116 11.13 -15.21 3.71
CA PRO A 116 10.50 -15.02 2.40
C PRO A 116 10.81 -13.64 1.85
N GLN A 117 10.93 -13.55 0.54
CA GLN A 117 11.22 -12.32 -0.18
C GLN A 117 10.01 -11.82 -0.99
N ALA A 118 9.87 -10.50 -1.13
CA ALA A 118 8.81 -9.86 -1.91
C ALA A 118 9.26 -9.35 -3.28
N GLY A 119 8.32 -9.11 -4.19
CA GLY A 119 8.58 -9.05 -5.65
C GLY A 119 8.35 -10.41 -6.32
N ALA A 120 7.35 -11.15 -5.84
CA ALA A 120 7.07 -12.52 -6.27
C ALA A 120 6.18 -12.58 -7.53
N ASN A 121 6.07 -13.77 -8.09
CA ASN A 121 4.98 -14.09 -9.01
C ASN A 121 3.65 -14.15 -8.22
N VAL A 122 2.68 -13.32 -8.60
CA VAL A 122 1.36 -13.26 -7.97
C VAL A 122 0.25 -13.83 -8.85
N THR A 123 0.61 -14.39 -10.02
CA THR A 123 -0.30 -15.05 -10.97
C THR A 123 -1.24 -16.00 -10.23
N LYS A 124 -2.51 -16.02 -10.64
CA LYS A 124 -3.53 -16.85 -10.01
C LYS A 124 -3.15 -18.33 -10.05
N GLY A 125 -2.98 -18.94 -8.88
CA GLY A 125 -2.58 -20.35 -8.72
C GLY A 125 -1.07 -20.57 -8.53
N TYR A 126 -0.26 -19.51 -8.56
CA TYR A 126 1.16 -19.59 -8.21
C TYR A 126 1.36 -19.86 -6.72
N VAL A 127 2.31 -20.74 -6.40
CA VAL A 127 2.72 -21.07 -5.04
C VAL A 127 4.25 -21.07 -4.99
N GLY A 128 4.82 -20.31 -4.06
CA GLY A 128 6.27 -20.31 -3.81
C GLY A 128 6.76 -21.61 -3.15
N GLU A 129 8.08 -21.77 -3.01
CA GLU A 129 8.67 -23.01 -2.50
C GLU A 129 9.15 -22.91 -1.04
N LEU A 130 9.31 -21.70 -0.50
CA LEU A 130 9.83 -21.49 0.86
C LEU A 130 8.79 -21.86 1.92
N ASP A 131 9.12 -22.85 2.76
CA ASP A 131 8.26 -23.23 3.89
C ASP A 131 8.27 -22.18 5.00
N MET A 132 7.09 -21.68 5.33
CA MET A 132 6.87 -20.66 6.36
C MET A 132 6.68 -21.24 7.76
N ASN A 133 6.90 -22.55 7.96
CA ASN A 133 6.85 -23.22 9.26
C ASN A 133 5.55 -22.94 10.04
N GLY A 134 4.42 -22.90 9.32
CA GLY A 134 3.10 -22.62 9.89
C GLY A 134 2.76 -21.13 10.08
N THR A 135 3.66 -20.20 9.77
CA THR A 135 3.35 -18.77 9.73
C THR A 135 2.35 -18.50 8.61
N VAL A 136 1.24 -17.84 8.93
CA VAL A 136 0.18 -17.48 7.98
C VAL A 136 0.13 -15.96 7.78
N PRO A 137 -0.18 -15.48 6.57
CA PRO A 137 -0.30 -14.05 6.33
C PRO A 137 -1.59 -13.48 6.94
N ASN A 138 -1.61 -12.16 7.18
CA ASN A 138 -2.81 -11.45 7.60
C ASN A 138 -3.80 -11.29 6.43
N ILE A 139 -4.89 -12.05 6.47
CA ILE A 139 -5.92 -12.07 5.41
C ILE A 139 -6.99 -11.00 5.57
N LYS A 140 -6.97 -10.23 6.66
CA LYS A 140 -7.96 -9.18 6.90
C LYS A 140 -7.56 -7.91 6.16
N PRO A 141 -8.53 -7.06 5.79
CA PRO A 141 -8.23 -5.66 5.51
C PRO A 141 -7.41 -5.07 6.66
N TYR A 142 -6.30 -4.40 6.37
CA TYR A 142 -5.35 -3.96 7.40
C TYR A 142 -5.95 -3.07 8.49
N TRP A 143 -6.93 -2.23 8.14
CA TRP A 143 -7.66 -1.41 9.12
C TRP A 143 -8.43 -2.26 10.16
N GLN A 144 -8.87 -3.48 9.83
CA GLN A 144 -9.49 -4.40 10.78
C GLN A 144 -8.47 -5.07 11.73
N SER A 145 -7.18 -4.89 11.44
CA SER A 145 -6.06 -5.38 12.24
C SER A 145 -5.39 -4.26 13.04
N GLY A 146 -6.03 -3.09 13.12
CA GLY A 146 -5.47 -1.92 13.81
C GLY A 146 -4.28 -1.29 13.09
N MET A 147 -4.07 -1.61 11.81
CA MET A 147 -2.97 -1.08 11.01
C MET A 147 -3.47 0.08 10.15
N CYS A 148 -2.64 1.11 10.02
CA CYS A 148 -2.84 2.23 9.09
C CYS A 148 -1.69 2.29 8.08
N PRO A 149 -1.91 2.86 6.88
CA PRO A 149 -0.82 3.18 5.98
C PRO A 149 0.11 4.20 6.64
N VAL A 150 1.39 3.89 6.67
CA VAL A 150 2.43 4.74 7.28
C VAL A 150 3.33 5.42 6.25
N ASN A 151 3.15 5.08 4.97
CA ASN A 151 3.85 5.66 3.83
C ASN A 151 3.09 5.28 2.55
N VAL A 152 3.42 5.97 1.46
CA VAL A 152 3.15 5.51 0.10
C VAL A 152 4.39 5.80 -0.74
N HIS A 153 4.79 4.84 -1.56
CA HIS A 153 5.84 5.00 -2.56
C HIS A 153 5.51 4.12 -3.75
N TRP A 154 6.25 4.25 -4.84
CA TRP A 154 6.02 3.44 -6.02
C TRP A 154 7.31 3.14 -6.77
N HIS A 155 7.27 2.06 -7.53
CA HIS A 155 8.36 1.57 -8.35
C HIS A 155 8.09 1.78 -9.84
N LEU A 156 9.13 1.97 -10.63
CA LEU A 156 9.04 2.02 -12.10
C LEU A 156 8.79 0.61 -12.65
N GLY A 157 7.67 0.39 -13.32
CA GLY A 157 7.15 -0.93 -13.63
C GLY A 157 6.65 -1.65 -12.37
N SER A 158 6.27 -2.92 -12.53
CA SER A 158 5.94 -3.79 -11.40
C SER A 158 7.13 -4.64 -10.97
N GLU A 159 7.34 -4.72 -9.66
CA GLU A 159 8.27 -5.66 -9.03
C GLU A 159 7.65 -7.05 -8.98
N HIS A 160 6.33 -7.12 -8.77
CA HIS A 160 5.59 -8.37 -8.86
C HIS A 160 5.35 -8.76 -10.32
N TYR A 161 5.13 -10.06 -10.55
CA TYR A 161 4.79 -10.62 -11.85
C TYR A 161 3.38 -11.21 -11.86
N SER A 162 2.56 -10.90 -12.87
CA SER A 162 1.22 -11.49 -13.05
C SER A 162 0.98 -11.76 -14.53
N TYR A 163 0.96 -13.04 -14.90
CA TYR A 163 0.79 -13.47 -16.28
C TYR A 163 -0.54 -12.96 -16.87
N GLY A 164 -0.44 -12.28 -18.01
CA GLY A 164 -1.53 -11.64 -18.72
C GLY A 164 -1.96 -10.28 -18.18
N GLU A 165 -1.29 -9.75 -17.16
CA GLU A 165 -1.63 -8.47 -16.52
C GLU A 165 -0.45 -7.51 -16.49
N PHE A 166 0.65 -7.95 -15.87
CA PHE A 166 1.93 -7.27 -15.84
C PHE A 166 3.05 -8.32 -15.91
N ASP A 167 3.58 -8.50 -17.11
CA ASP A 167 4.50 -9.59 -17.47
C ASP A 167 5.42 -9.17 -18.62
N GLU A 168 6.19 -10.11 -19.18
CA GLU A 168 7.13 -9.86 -20.28
C GLU A 168 6.48 -9.42 -21.60
N ASN A 169 5.18 -9.60 -21.75
CA ASN A 169 4.42 -9.24 -22.95
C ASN A 169 3.73 -7.87 -22.83
N GLY A 170 3.83 -7.24 -21.65
CA GLY A 170 3.42 -5.85 -21.46
C GLY A 170 4.28 -4.88 -22.28
N TYR A 171 3.82 -3.64 -22.37
CA TYR A 171 4.52 -2.59 -23.12
C TYR A 171 4.28 -1.22 -22.49
N GLY A 172 5.24 -0.32 -22.66
CA GLY A 172 5.19 1.04 -22.15
C GLY A 172 6.07 1.97 -22.99
N PRO A 173 6.04 3.29 -22.74
CA PRO A 173 6.83 4.28 -23.45
C PRO A 173 8.34 3.97 -23.50
N ARG A 174 8.85 3.26 -22.48
CA ARG A 174 10.26 2.89 -22.34
C ARG A 174 10.55 1.42 -22.67
N GLY A 175 9.59 0.69 -23.23
CA GLY A 175 9.70 -0.75 -23.46
C GLY A 175 9.30 -1.58 -22.25
N ASN A 176 9.84 -2.79 -22.15
CA ASN A 176 9.58 -3.74 -21.08
C ASN A 176 10.83 -4.59 -20.81
N ILE A 177 10.89 -5.24 -19.65
CA ILE A 177 11.95 -6.19 -19.32
C ILE A 177 11.59 -7.61 -19.79
N PRO A 178 12.56 -8.43 -20.19
CA PRO A 178 12.31 -9.84 -20.47
C PRO A 178 12.02 -10.59 -19.16
N ARG A 179 11.25 -11.67 -19.25
CA ARG A 179 11.15 -12.64 -18.16
C ARG A 179 12.52 -13.30 -17.95
N PRO A 180 13.02 -13.38 -16.70
CA PRO A 180 14.36 -13.93 -16.46
C PRO A 180 14.44 -15.42 -16.81
N ASP A 181 15.63 -15.85 -17.25
CA ASP A 181 15.85 -17.20 -17.76
C ASP A 181 15.48 -18.32 -16.78
N TRP A 182 15.75 -18.11 -15.49
CA TRP A 182 15.38 -19.09 -14.45
C TRP A 182 13.86 -19.30 -14.37
N ALA A 183 13.07 -18.30 -14.76
CA ALA A 183 11.61 -18.35 -14.77
C ALA A 183 11.05 -18.79 -16.13
N ASN A 184 11.87 -18.88 -17.18
CA ASN A 184 11.44 -19.28 -18.51
C ASN A 184 11.18 -20.79 -18.54
N ARG A 185 9.96 -21.17 -18.92
CA ARG A 185 9.61 -22.57 -19.19
C ARG A 185 10.07 -22.91 -20.59
N ASP A 186 11.18 -23.63 -20.73
CA ASP A 186 11.73 -24.15 -21.98
C ASP A 186 10.68 -24.40 -23.09
N LEU A 187 10.47 -23.42 -23.96
CA LEU A 187 10.30 -23.71 -25.38
C LEU A 187 11.73 -23.86 -25.89
N ALA A 188 12.10 -25.05 -26.36
CA ALA A 188 13.43 -25.37 -26.88
C ALA A 188 14.02 -24.18 -27.68
N SER A 189 14.89 -23.40 -27.04
CA SER A 189 15.61 -22.32 -27.70
C SER A 189 16.78 -22.94 -28.44
N THR A 190 16.55 -23.25 -29.70
CA THR A 190 17.62 -23.25 -30.70
C THR A 190 18.20 -21.85 -30.75
N GLY A 191 19.32 -21.66 -30.04
CA GLY A 191 20.39 -20.70 -30.31
C GLY A 191 19.97 -19.26 -30.61
N THR A 192 20.19 -18.37 -29.65
CA THR A 192 21.33 -17.43 -29.63
C THR A 192 21.25 -16.66 -28.33
N SER A 193 22.24 -16.84 -27.47
CA SER A 193 22.59 -15.90 -26.42
C SER A 193 23.14 -14.63 -27.08
N ASP A 194 22.26 -13.84 -27.69
CA ASP A 194 22.61 -12.49 -28.13
C ASP A 194 22.48 -11.58 -26.90
N GLU A 195 23.65 -11.28 -26.34
CA GLU A 195 24.05 -9.96 -25.86
C GLU A 195 22.90 -9.06 -25.35
N LEU A 196 22.70 -9.05 -24.03
CA LEU A 196 21.97 -8.03 -23.26
C LEU A 196 22.37 -6.62 -23.73
N THR A 197 21.72 -6.13 -24.76
CA THR A 197 21.82 -4.76 -25.27
C THR A 197 20.42 -4.31 -25.64
N GLY A 198 19.71 -3.66 -24.71
CA GLY A 198 18.53 -2.89 -25.13
C GLY A 198 17.33 -2.77 -24.20
N ALA A 199 17.40 -3.14 -22.92
CA ALA A 199 16.58 -2.38 -21.97
C ALA A 199 17.24 -1.00 -21.89
N ALA A 200 16.64 0.02 -22.49
CA ALA A 200 17.11 1.39 -22.35
C ALA A 200 16.99 1.75 -20.87
N ALA A 201 18.10 1.56 -20.13
CA ALA A 201 18.30 2.15 -18.83
C ALA A 201 17.83 3.61 -18.90
N TYR A 202 16.88 3.97 -18.06
CA TYR A 202 16.46 5.36 -17.93
C TYR A 202 17.70 6.21 -17.65
N ASP A 203 17.92 7.24 -18.48
CA ASP A 203 18.88 8.30 -18.18
C ASP A 203 18.32 8.97 -16.91
N GLY A 204 19.03 8.74 -15.80
CA GLY A 204 18.51 8.79 -14.44
C GLY A 204 17.80 10.08 -14.04
N VAL A 205 17.18 10.05 -12.85
CA VAL A 205 16.89 11.30 -12.15
C VAL A 205 18.25 11.87 -11.76
N GLU A 206 18.59 13.07 -12.23
CA GLU A 206 19.71 13.84 -11.67
C GLU A 206 19.33 14.22 -10.24
N ASP A 207 19.77 13.42 -9.27
CA ASP A 207 19.88 13.88 -7.89
C ASP A 207 21.29 14.45 -7.66
N ASN A 208 21.47 15.26 -6.62
CA ASN A 208 22.69 15.96 -6.24
C ASN A 208 23.91 15.04 -5.98
N GLY A 209 23.79 13.72 -6.20
CA GLY A 209 24.83 12.69 -6.13
C GLY A 209 25.22 12.00 -7.45
N GLY A 210 24.53 12.23 -8.58
CA GLY A 210 24.85 11.64 -9.89
C GLY A 210 23.66 11.05 -10.66
N VAL A 211 23.93 10.39 -11.79
CA VAL A 211 22.91 9.69 -12.62
C VAL A 211 22.54 8.37 -11.95
N HIS A 212 21.39 8.31 -11.28
CA HIS A 212 20.83 7.07 -10.73
C HIS A 212 19.99 6.36 -11.80
N VAL A 213 20.50 5.26 -12.34
CA VAL A 213 19.74 4.38 -13.25
C VAL A 213 18.72 3.61 -12.42
N VAL A 214 17.47 3.99 -12.51
CA VAL A 214 16.35 3.32 -11.84
C VAL A 214 16.14 1.95 -12.48
N GLN A 215 16.27 0.87 -11.70
CA GLN A 215 16.00 -0.47 -12.20
C GLN A 215 14.54 -0.62 -12.62
N ASP A 216 14.34 -1.26 -13.76
CA ASP A 216 13.07 -1.32 -14.45
C ASP A 216 12.25 -2.59 -14.08
N GLY A 217 10.92 -2.49 -14.10
CA GLY A 217 9.98 -3.58 -13.75
C GLY A 217 9.12 -4.06 -14.93
N PHE A 218 8.18 -4.98 -14.70
CA PHE A 218 7.26 -5.41 -15.76
C PHE A 218 6.21 -4.35 -16.09
N ARG A 219 5.71 -4.36 -17.34
CA ARG A 219 4.69 -3.42 -17.81
C ARG A 219 3.33 -4.09 -17.89
N CYS A 220 2.31 -3.27 -17.78
CA CYS A 220 0.96 -3.68 -18.10
C CYS A 220 0.71 -3.79 -19.60
N HIS A 221 -0.43 -4.38 -19.95
CA HIS A 221 -0.87 -4.57 -21.32
C HIS A 221 -1.77 -3.43 -21.85
N HIS A 222 -1.90 -2.32 -21.10
CA HIS A 222 -2.83 -1.23 -21.43
C HIS A 222 -2.27 -0.23 -22.45
N PHE A 223 -0.95 -0.03 -22.50
CA PHE A 223 -0.35 1.06 -23.26
C PHE A 223 -0.57 0.90 -24.78
N ASP A 224 -1.16 1.93 -25.39
CA ASP A 224 -1.34 2.04 -26.84
C ASP A 224 -0.80 3.38 -27.33
N ALA A 225 0.31 3.34 -28.08
CA ALA A 225 0.96 4.53 -28.62
C ALA A 225 0.10 5.31 -29.63
N SER A 226 -0.97 4.70 -30.15
CA SER A 226 -1.91 5.36 -31.07
C SER A 226 -3.05 6.09 -30.36
N ASP A 227 -3.31 5.81 -29.08
CA ASP A 227 -4.33 6.48 -28.28
C ASP A 227 -3.70 7.67 -27.50
N PRO A 228 -4.15 8.92 -27.75
CA PRO A 228 -3.63 10.11 -27.08
C PRO A 228 -3.66 10.07 -25.55
N LYS A 229 -4.51 9.28 -24.90
CA LYS A 229 -4.53 9.22 -23.43
C LYS A 229 -3.23 8.65 -22.84
N PHE A 230 -2.50 7.83 -23.60
CA PHE A 230 -1.23 7.25 -23.17
C PHE A 230 -0.02 8.08 -23.59
N THR A 231 -0.19 9.05 -24.49
CA THR A 231 0.94 9.77 -25.11
C THR A 231 0.90 11.27 -24.90
N THR A 232 -0.25 11.85 -24.56
CA THR A 232 -0.38 13.28 -24.28
C THR A 232 0.31 13.60 -22.95
N PRO A 233 1.38 14.43 -22.93
CA PRO A 233 2.08 14.76 -21.70
C PRO A 233 1.16 15.42 -20.67
N TYR A 234 1.36 15.08 -19.40
CA TYR A 234 0.71 15.75 -18.28
C TYR A 234 1.69 16.76 -17.66
N ASN A 235 1.18 17.91 -17.23
CA ASN A 235 1.98 18.95 -16.59
C ASN A 235 2.06 18.67 -15.07
N TRP A 236 3.02 17.82 -14.69
CA TRP A 236 3.27 17.46 -13.29
C TRP A 236 3.66 18.67 -12.45
N LYS A 237 2.97 18.89 -11.33
CA LYS A 237 3.28 19.97 -10.38
C LYS A 237 3.94 19.45 -9.12
N HIS A 238 3.65 18.22 -8.74
CA HIS A 238 3.99 17.70 -7.42
C HIS A 238 4.86 16.45 -7.49
N CYS A 239 4.51 15.49 -8.34
CA CYS A 239 5.36 14.31 -8.57
C CYS A 239 6.57 14.66 -9.45
N MET A 240 7.63 13.87 -9.30
CA MET A 240 8.88 14.00 -10.03
C MET A 240 9.13 12.74 -10.87
N GLY A 241 9.67 12.88 -12.08
CA GLY A 241 10.10 11.74 -12.90
C GLY A 241 8.99 10.84 -13.47
N MET A 242 7.73 11.28 -13.43
CA MET A 242 6.58 10.51 -13.89
C MET A 242 6.31 10.68 -15.39
N VAL A 243 5.83 9.62 -16.04
CA VAL A 243 5.54 9.60 -17.49
C VAL A 243 4.14 9.04 -17.74
N VAL A 244 3.35 9.76 -18.54
CA VAL A 244 2.05 9.28 -19.03
C VAL A 244 2.29 8.08 -19.96
N GLY A 245 1.48 7.04 -19.78
CA GLY A 245 1.56 5.77 -20.50
C GLY A 245 2.45 4.73 -19.81
N GLU A 246 3.27 5.12 -18.84
CA GLU A 246 4.16 4.21 -18.13
C GLU A 246 3.42 3.42 -17.04
N THR A 247 3.97 2.26 -16.69
CA THR A 247 3.49 1.40 -15.59
C THR A 247 4.23 1.71 -14.30
N TYR A 248 3.51 1.77 -13.18
CA TYR A 248 4.07 1.88 -11.84
C TYR A 248 3.35 0.94 -10.88
N GLU A 249 4.10 0.33 -9.98
CA GLU A 249 3.54 -0.40 -8.84
C GLU A 249 3.61 0.47 -7.58
N VAL A 250 2.44 0.76 -7.01
CA VAL A 250 2.30 1.56 -5.79
C VAL A 250 2.25 0.65 -4.58
N HIS A 251 3.07 0.97 -3.59
CA HIS A 251 3.16 0.29 -2.31
C HIS A 251 2.69 1.19 -1.19
N TRP A 252 1.85 0.64 -0.31
CA TRP A 252 1.50 1.27 0.95
C TRP A 252 1.91 0.36 2.10
N PRO A 253 3.05 0.62 2.75
CA PRO A 253 3.39 -0.01 4.01
C PRO A 253 2.35 0.35 5.07
N HIS A 254 1.88 -0.64 5.81
CA HIS A 254 0.95 -0.53 6.91
C HIS A 254 1.56 -1.11 8.19
N SER A 255 1.31 -0.45 9.32
CA SER A 255 1.79 -0.92 10.62
C SER A 255 0.74 -0.70 11.71
N ALA A 256 0.60 -1.66 12.61
CA ALA A 256 -0.15 -1.54 13.85
C ALA A 256 0.61 -0.73 14.92
N ALA A 257 1.92 -0.55 14.73
CA ALA A 257 2.76 0.30 15.56
C ALA A 257 2.94 1.72 15.00
N GLY A 258 2.33 2.05 13.86
CA GLY A 258 2.30 3.41 13.33
C GLY A 258 1.50 4.35 14.23
N ASP A 259 1.69 5.66 14.07
CA ASP A 259 0.92 6.67 14.82
C ASP A 259 -0.43 6.96 14.14
N CYS A 260 -1.27 5.93 14.11
CA CYS A 260 -2.48 5.91 13.29
C CYS A 260 -3.50 7.00 13.69
N GLY A 261 -3.96 7.76 12.69
CA GLY A 261 -4.95 8.82 12.86
C GLY A 261 -4.39 10.15 13.41
N THR A 262 -3.07 10.26 13.57
CA THR A 262 -2.41 11.50 14.00
C THR A 262 -1.74 12.20 12.81
N VAL A 263 -1.16 13.38 13.07
CA VAL A 263 -0.34 14.10 12.09
C VAL A 263 1.01 13.42 11.80
N ASN A 264 1.45 12.48 12.65
CA ASN A 264 2.71 11.75 12.51
C ASN A 264 2.50 10.37 11.83
N GLN A 265 1.33 10.11 11.25
CA GLN A 265 1.03 8.80 10.66
C GLN A 265 1.96 8.44 9.49
N TYR A 266 2.18 9.39 8.58
CA TYR A 266 2.96 9.16 7.35
C TYR A 266 4.40 9.63 7.53
N GLN A 267 5.35 8.77 7.15
CA GLN A 267 6.79 8.96 7.40
C GLN A 267 7.63 8.58 6.17
N THR A 268 8.76 9.26 6.02
CA THR A 268 9.84 8.99 5.07
C THR A 268 11.18 9.15 5.81
N PRO A 269 11.99 8.07 5.93
CA PRO A 269 11.78 6.75 5.34
C PRO A 269 10.60 6.01 5.99
N PHE A 270 9.89 5.19 5.22
CA PHE A 270 8.70 4.47 5.70
C PHE A 270 8.95 3.60 6.96
N TYR A 271 10.19 3.18 7.20
CA TYR A 271 10.57 2.42 8.39
C TYR A 271 10.26 3.17 9.69
N ASP A 272 10.41 4.49 9.71
CA ASP A 272 10.07 5.30 10.89
C ASP A 272 8.59 5.14 11.25
N GLY A 273 7.72 5.13 10.24
CA GLY A 273 6.30 4.86 10.42
C GLY A 273 6.00 3.42 10.82
N VAL A 274 6.72 2.45 10.28
CA VAL A 274 6.55 1.03 10.63
C VAL A 274 6.88 0.78 12.11
N PHE A 275 7.94 1.40 12.61
CA PHE A 275 8.49 1.18 13.95
C PHE A 275 8.11 2.25 14.99
N CYS A 276 7.30 3.26 14.62
CA CYS A 276 7.04 4.45 15.44
C CYS A 276 6.77 4.17 16.93
N ASN A 277 5.88 3.24 17.24
CA ASN A 277 5.53 2.83 18.61
C ASN A 277 6.08 1.44 18.98
N LEU A 278 7.18 1.02 18.37
CA LEU A 278 7.78 -0.31 18.54
C LEU A 278 9.28 -0.23 18.84
N PRO A 279 9.67 -0.04 20.12
CA PRO A 279 11.08 0.00 20.50
C PRO A 279 11.76 -1.36 20.30
N LEU A 280 13.09 -1.34 20.17
CA LEU A 280 13.90 -2.52 19.87
C LEU A 280 13.66 -3.67 20.85
N GLU A 281 13.55 -3.37 22.15
CA GLU A 281 13.32 -4.38 23.19
C GLU A 281 12.00 -5.11 23.00
N ALA A 282 10.95 -4.39 22.59
CA ALA A 282 9.65 -4.98 22.29
C ALA A 282 9.72 -5.80 20.98
N PHE A 283 10.35 -5.24 19.94
CA PHE A 283 10.54 -5.93 18.66
C PHE A 283 11.25 -7.28 18.82
N MET A 284 12.30 -7.34 19.65
CA MET A 284 13.04 -8.59 19.92
C MET A 284 12.21 -9.69 20.61
N THR A 285 11.04 -9.37 21.14
CA THR A 285 10.12 -10.36 21.74
C THR A 285 9.09 -10.93 20.77
N LEU A 286 8.95 -10.34 19.58
CA LEU A 286 7.95 -10.73 18.61
C LEU A 286 8.36 -11.99 17.85
N GLY A 287 7.41 -12.91 17.69
CA GLY A 287 7.55 -14.03 16.76
C GLY A 287 7.19 -13.65 15.32
N ALA A 288 7.53 -14.53 14.39
CA ALA A 288 7.19 -14.37 12.96
C ALA A 288 5.68 -14.13 12.73
N GLN A 289 4.82 -14.81 13.48
CA GLN A 289 3.38 -14.64 13.35
C GLN A 289 2.89 -13.28 13.88
N ASP A 290 3.53 -12.73 14.92
CA ASP A 290 3.18 -11.41 15.45
C ASP A 290 3.50 -10.33 14.42
N ILE A 291 4.68 -10.43 13.79
CA ILE A 291 5.11 -9.51 12.71
C ILE A 291 4.15 -9.59 11.51
N ALA A 292 3.86 -10.81 11.01
CA ALA A 292 2.97 -11.00 9.88
C ALA A 292 1.55 -10.46 10.12
N ASN A 293 1.09 -10.45 11.38
CA ASN A 293 -0.20 -9.90 11.77
C ASN A 293 -0.21 -8.36 11.87
N ALA A 294 0.93 -7.75 12.22
CA ALA A 294 1.02 -6.35 12.61
C ALA A 294 1.68 -5.43 11.56
N VAL A 295 2.39 -6.00 10.58
CA VAL A 295 3.05 -5.27 9.50
C VAL A 295 2.71 -5.89 8.16
N GLY A 296 2.35 -5.05 7.20
CA GLY A 296 2.05 -5.53 5.86
C GLY A 296 2.08 -4.44 4.81
N VAL A 297 2.04 -4.83 3.55
CA VAL A 297 2.11 -3.93 2.40
C VAL A 297 0.93 -4.22 1.50
N HIS A 298 0.25 -3.17 1.06
CA HIS A 298 -0.64 -3.22 -0.09
C HIS A 298 0.18 -2.95 -1.35
N GLY A 299 0.01 -3.75 -2.40
CA GLY A 299 0.61 -3.51 -3.73
C GLY A 299 -0.47 -3.40 -4.80
N GLN A 300 -0.39 -2.40 -5.67
CA GLN A 300 -1.32 -2.22 -6.79
C GLN A 300 -0.62 -1.60 -8.00
N VAL A 301 -0.87 -2.16 -9.18
CA VAL A 301 -0.16 -1.79 -10.42
C VAL A 301 -1.06 -0.94 -11.32
N PHE A 302 -0.51 0.17 -11.82
CA PHE A 302 -1.23 1.10 -12.67
C PHE A 302 -0.45 1.50 -13.92
N THR A 303 -1.14 1.58 -15.06
CA THR A 303 -0.72 2.40 -16.19
C THR A 303 -1.27 3.81 -16.03
N ILE A 304 -0.40 4.82 -16.08
CA ILE A 304 -0.82 6.23 -15.94
C ILE A 304 -1.41 6.74 -17.25
N VAL A 305 -2.57 7.37 -17.21
CA VAL A 305 -3.22 7.96 -18.41
C VAL A 305 -3.54 9.43 -18.21
N ASN A 306 -3.46 10.23 -19.26
CA ASN A 306 -3.92 11.62 -19.27
C ASN A 306 -5.40 11.67 -19.68
N ASP A 307 -6.25 11.12 -18.82
CA ASP A 307 -7.70 11.02 -19.01
C ASP A 307 -8.42 11.07 -17.66
N GLU A 308 -9.22 12.12 -17.45
CA GLU A 308 -9.93 12.39 -16.19
C GLU A 308 -11.07 11.41 -15.90
N SER A 309 -11.49 10.58 -16.86
CA SER A 309 -12.43 9.48 -16.57
C SER A 309 -11.86 8.42 -15.64
N TYR A 310 -10.53 8.40 -15.49
CA TYR A 310 -9.76 7.57 -14.56
C TYR A 310 -9.34 8.33 -13.30
N PHE A 311 -9.93 9.49 -13.02
CA PHE A 311 -9.62 10.26 -11.82
C PHE A 311 -10.07 9.53 -10.54
N TYR A 312 -9.17 9.49 -9.56
CA TYR A 312 -9.39 9.00 -8.22
C TYR A 312 -8.79 9.99 -7.20
N PRO A 313 -9.58 10.50 -6.25
CA PRO A 313 -9.17 11.65 -5.45
C PRO A 313 -8.22 11.35 -4.29
N ASP A 314 -8.03 10.10 -3.85
CA ASP A 314 -7.40 9.83 -2.55
C ASP A 314 -6.53 8.56 -2.54
N MET A 315 -5.41 8.60 -3.27
CA MET A 315 -4.52 7.45 -3.41
C MET A 315 -3.60 7.22 -2.20
N ILE A 316 -3.46 8.16 -1.26
CA ILE A 316 -2.50 8.02 -0.14
C ILE A 316 -2.95 7.04 0.96
N ARG A 317 -4.24 6.65 0.97
CA ARG A 317 -4.87 5.89 2.07
C ARG A 317 -4.75 4.36 1.98
N GLY A 318 -3.99 3.83 1.03
CA GLY A 318 -3.86 2.39 0.80
C GLY A 318 -4.43 1.97 -0.55
N MET A 319 -4.44 0.65 -0.76
CA MET A 319 -5.02 0.03 -1.95
C MET A 319 -6.39 0.59 -2.28
N ILE A 320 -6.60 0.91 -3.55
CA ILE A 320 -7.90 1.35 -4.04
C ILE A 320 -8.81 0.13 -4.10
N VAL A 321 -9.94 0.21 -3.39
CA VAL A 321 -11.00 -0.82 -3.38
C VAL A 321 -12.29 -0.19 -3.92
N ASP A 322 -12.27 0.16 -5.20
CA ASP A 322 -13.39 0.72 -5.94
C ASP A 322 -13.51 0.08 -7.33
N LYS A 323 -14.73 -0.04 -7.85
CA LYS A 323 -15.03 -0.70 -9.14
C LYS A 323 -14.40 -2.10 -9.21
N GLU A 324 -13.42 -2.33 -10.07
CA GLU A 324 -12.71 -3.62 -10.21
C GLU A 324 -11.37 -3.67 -9.47
N MET A 325 -10.90 -2.54 -8.95
CA MET A 325 -9.66 -2.45 -8.18
C MET A 325 -9.84 -3.11 -6.81
N GLY A 326 -8.82 -3.83 -6.37
CA GLY A 326 -8.80 -4.42 -5.03
C GLY A 326 -9.65 -5.70 -4.88
N LYS A 327 -10.13 -6.30 -5.97
CA LYS A 327 -11.00 -7.50 -5.94
C LYS A 327 -10.28 -8.84 -6.06
N ASP A 328 -9.18 -8.91 -6.81
CA ASP A 328 -8.40 -10.14 -7.01
C ASP A 328 -7.05 -10.03 -6.32
N ILE A 329 -7.01 -10.30 -5.02
CA ILE A 329 -5.83 -10.08 -4.18
C ILE A 329 -5.03 -11.36 -3.98
N HIS A 330 -3.72 -11.29 -4.21
CA HIS A 330 -2.73 -12.27 -3.80
C HIS A 330 -2.19 -11.92 -2.42
N ILE A 331 -2.41 -12.79 -1.44
CA ILE A 331 -1.96 -12.56 -0.05
C ILE A 331 -0.90 -13.59 0.31
N TYR A 332 0.27 -13.16 0.77
CA TYR A 332 1.39 -14.04 1.12
C TYR A 332 2.35 -13.36 2.10
N SER A 333 3.26 -14.12 2.72
CA SER A 333 4.35 -13.54 3.52
C SER A 333 5.55 -13.21 2.63
N GLY A 334 6.15 -12.03 2.82
CA GLY A 334 7.33 -11.56 2.10
C GLY A 334 8.24 -10.71 2.97
N SER A 335 9.17 -10.00 2.34
CA SER A 335 10.07 -9.03 2.96
C SER A 335 9.78 -7.61 2.46
N THR A 336 10.58 -6.62 2.87
CA THR A 336 10.69 -5.37 2.10
C THR A 336 11.41 -5.61 0.76
N THR A 337 11.08 -4.83 -0.27
CA THR A 337 11.57 -4.99 -1.64
C THR A 337 12.35 -3.75 -2.13
N GLY A 338 12.51 -3.57 -3.45
CA GLY A 338 13.25 -2.49 -4.11
C GLY A 338 14.64 -2.89 -4.60
N GLU A 339 15.21 -2.04 -5.47
CA GLU A 339 16.46 -2.24 -6.22
C GLU A 339 17.71 -2.58 -5.40
N THR A 340 17.74 -2.30 -4.10
CA THR A 340 18.87 -2.68 -3.23
C THR A 340 18.85 -4.15 -2.79
N ARG A 341 17.88 -4.94 -3.28
CA ARG A 341 17.71 -6.36 -3.02
C ARG A 341 17.72 -7.15 -4.33
N SER A 342 18.11 -8.41 -4.25
CA SER A 342 18.23 -9.31 -5.39
C SER A 342 17.89 -10.75 -4.99
N ASN A 343 18.09 -11.70 -5.89
CA ASN A 343 18.02 -13.13 -5.61
C ASN A 343 19.25 -13.65 -4.83
N GLU A 344 20.25 -12.79 -4.60
CA GLU A 344 21.42 -13.05 -3.75
C GLU A 344 21.41 -12.19 -2.48
N MET A 345 20.85 -10.98 -2.57
CA MET A 345 20.80 -9.99 -1.50
C MET A 345 19.39 -9.89 -0.91
N CYS A 346 19.18 -10.49 0.26
CA CYS A 346 17.88 -10.56 0.92
C CYS A 346 17.68 -9.44 1.95
N SER A 347 16.42 -9.00 2.10
CA SER A 347 16.02 -8.13 3.21
C SER A 347 15.81 -8.94 4.49
N GLN A 348 16.23 -8.38 5.62
CA GLN A 348 15.96 -8.92 6.96
C GLN A 348 14.58 -8.50 7.53
N TYR A 349 13.88 -7.55 6.89
CA TYR A 349 12.55 -7.12 7.33
C TYR A 349 11.47 -8.08 6.82
N ALA A 350 11.38 -9.25 7.46
CA ALA A 350 10.46 -10.33 7.13
C ALA A 350 10.09 -11.11 8.39
N PRO A 351 8.94 -11.83 8.43
CA PRO A 351 7.94 -11.96 7.37
C PRO A 351 6.79 -10.95 7.52
N VAL A 352 6.74 -9.95 6.63
CA VAL A 352 5.59 -9.02 6.55
C VAL A 352 4.52 -9.60 5.63
N THR A 353 3.25 -9.23 5.84
CA THR A 353 2.18 -9.68 4.94
C THR A 353 2.12 -8.78 3.70
N TRP A 354 2.05 -9.37 2.52
CA TRP A 354 1.75 -8.66 1.27
C TRP A 354 0.32 -8.97 0.84
N GLN A 355 -0.40 -7.94 0.39
CA GLN A 355 -1.70 -8.02 -0.25
C GLN A 355 -1.59 -7.28 -1.58
N VAL A 356 -1.46 -8.03 -2.68
CA VAL A 356 -1.16 -7.49 -4.01
C VAL A 356 -2.36 -7.70 -4.93
N ASP A 357 -2.85 -6.64 -5.55
CA ASP A 357 -3.86 -6.75 -6.61
C ASP A 357 -3.23 -7.44 -7.84
N ARG A 358 -3.80 -8.57 -8.27
CA ARG A 358 -3.28 -9.34 -9.41
C ARG A 358 -3.51 -8.67 -10.74
N LYS A 359 -4.39 -7.66 -10.79
CA LYS A 359 -4.81 -6.96 -12.00
C LYS A 359 -4.04 -5.66 -12.17
N CYS A 360 -3.72 -5.31 -13.41
CA CYS A 360 -3.27 -3.97 -13.71
C CYS A 360 -4.45 -3.06 -14.06
N HIS A 361 -4.44 -1.84 -13.55
CA HIS A 361 -5.48 -0.85 -13.77
C HIS A 361 -4.94 0.39 -14.49
N MET A 362 -5.84 1.27 -14.93
CA MET A 362 -5.47 2.61 -15.39
C MET A 362 -5.86 3.65 -14.34
N ILE A 363 -5.03 4.67 -14.17
CA ILE A 363 -5.28 5.77 -13.23
C ILE A 363 -4.88 7.10 -13.88
N SER A 364 -5.62 8.18 -13.60
CA SER A 364 -5.28 9.46 -14.22
C SER A 364 -3.97 10.02 -13.69
N ALA A 365 -3.20 10.69 -14.56
CA ALA A 365 -2.00 11.43 -14.18
C ALA A 365 -2.27 12.47 -13.08
N SER A 366 -3.43 13.13 -13.14
CA SER A 366 -3.90 14.07 -12.12
C SER A 366 -4.16 13.43 -10.76
N SER A 367 -4.59 12.15 -10.71
CA SER A 367 -4.76 11.41 -9.44
C SER A 367 -3.42 11.16 -8.78
N PHE A 368 -2.44 10.76 -9.58
CA PHE A 368 -1.09 10.48 -9.12
C PHE A 368 -0.39 11.77 -8.67
N ASP A 369 -0.51 12.86 -9.43
CA ASP A 369 0.02 14.17 -9.04
C ASP A 369 -0.64 14.71 -7.77
N LYS A 370 -1.95 14.46 -7.60
CA LYS A 370 -2.65 14.75 -6.35
C LYS A 370 -2.14 13.89 -5.19
N MET A 371 -1.80 12.62 -5.40
CA MET A 371 -1.17 11.81 -4.35
C MET A 371 0.12 12.46 -3.85
N CYS A 372 0.98 12.93 -4.75
CA CYS A 372 2.19 13.66 -4.40
C CYS A 372 1.90 14.98 -3.67
N TYR A 373 0.82 15.69 -4.04
CA TYR A 373 0.34 16.84 -3.26
C TYR A 373 -0.06 16.44 -1.84
N ASP A 374 -0.85 15.38 -1.68
CA ASP A 374 -1.29 14.89 -0.38
C ASP A 374 -0.09 14.42 0.48
N MET A 375 0.95 13.85 -0.14
CA MET A 375 2.21 13.50 0.53
C MET A 375 2.96 14.74 1.02
N LYS A 376 3.08 15.79 0.18
CA LYS A 376 3.68 17.08 0.59
C LYS A 376 2.91 17.74 1.75
N MET A 377 1.64 17.38 1.94
CA MET A 377 0.81 17.89 3.03
C MET A 377 1.01 17.16 4.37
N GLN A 378 1.66 15.99 4.39
CA GLN A 378 1.93 15.27 5.64
C GLN A 378 2.92 16.04 6.53
N ARG A 379 2.93 15.78 7.85
CA ARG A 379 3.85 16.48 8.75
C ARG A 379 5.30 16.25 8.33
N ASP A 380 5.63 14.99 8.12
CA ASP A 380 6.98 14.59 7.74
C ASP A 380 7.32 15.02 6.30
N ASN A 381 8.62 15.11 6.00
CA ASN A 381 9.08 15.48 4.67
C ASN A 381 9.18 14.25 3.76
N MET A 382 8.12 14.00 2.99
CA MET A 382 8.05 12.85 2.10
C MET A 382 8.69 13.06 0.71
N ILE A 383 9.56 14.07 0.53
CA ILE A 383 10.09 14.46 -0.79
C ILE A 383 10.85 13.31 -1.49
N GLU A 384 11.54 12.47 -0.73
CA GLU A 384 12.31 11.31 -1.21
C GLU A 384 11.41 10.19 -1.77
N ASP A 385 10.09 10.25 -1.53
CA ASP A 385 9.12 9.29 -2.06
C ASP A 385 8.25 9.91 -3.17
N LEU A 386 8.56 11.12 -3.65
CA LEU A 386 7.77 11.80 -4.71
C LEU A 386 8.20 11.43 -6.14
N HIS A 387 9.05 10.43 -6.28
CA HIS A 387 9.56 9.93 -7.57
C HIS A 387 9.49 8.40 -7.59
N PRO A 388 9.52 7.78 -8.77
CA PRO A 388 9.60 6.33 -8.86
C PRO A 388 10.94 5.82 -8.34
N HIS A 389 10.88 4.77 -7.51
CA HIS A 389 12.04 3.98 -7.08
C HIS A 389 12.32 2.83 -8.06
N GLY A 390 13.51 2.25 -7.98
CA GLY A 390 13.87 1.11 -8.84
C GLY A 390 13.18 -0.18 -8.41
N SER A 391 12.68 -0.93 -9.38
CA SER A 391 12.06 -2.23 -9.17
C SER A 391 13.11 -3.29 -8.84
N ARG A 392 12.83 -4.18 -7.88
CA ARG A 392 13.58 -5.42 -7.68
C ARG A 392 13.42 -6.34 -8.89
N GLU A 393 14.44 -7.15 -9.17
CA GLU A 393 14.28 -8.32 -10.06
C GLU A 393 13.23 -9.30 -9.51
N LEU A 394 12.59 -10.06 -10.39
CA LEU A 394 11.64 -11.10 -10.01
C LEU A 394 12.29 -12.09 -9.04
N VAL A 395 11.61 -12.36 -7.93
CA VAL A 395 12.10 -13.27 -6.89
C VAL A 395 11.98 -14.73 -7.34
N LYS A 396 13.06 -15.49 -7.18
CA LYS A 396 13.11 -16.95 -7.40
C LYS A 396 12.10 -17.68 -6.52
N ASP A 397 11.49 -18.72 -7.07
CA ASP A 397 10.48 -19.54 -6.39
C ASP A 397 10.93 -20.07 -5.00
N GLU A 398 12.20 -20.44 -4.86
CA GLU A 398 12.82 -20.91 -3.61
C GLU A 398 12.88 -19.86 -2.49
N LEU A 399 12.77 -18.57 -2.83
CA LEU A 399 12.77 -17.45 -1.89
C LEU A 399 11.34 -16.92 -1.64
N VAL A 400 10.34 -17.39 -2.37
CA VAL A 400 8.94 -16.98 -2.17
C VAL A 400 8.25 -17.92 -1.19
N ALA A 401 7.55 -17.37 -0.20
CA ALA A 401 6.75 -18.15 0.74
C ALA A 401 5.78 -19.11 0.04
N ASN A 402 5.52 -20.27 0.62
CA ASN A 402 4.51 -21.23 0.13
C ASN A 402 3.14 -21.10 0.81
N ASN A 403 2.93 -19.99 1.53
CA ASN A 403 1.77 -19.74 2.39
C ASN A 403 0.71 -18.83 1.75
N GLN A 404 0.69 -18.75 0.41
CA GLN A 404 -0.31 -17.97 -0.32
C GLN A 404 -1.72 -18.30 0.16
N TYR A 405 -2.51 -17.26 0.41
CA TYR A 405 -3.92 -17.40 0.76
C TYR A 405 -4.77 -17.71 -0.46
N TYR A 406 -5.59 -18.75 -0.32
CA TYR A 406 -6.60 -19.15 -1.29
C TYR A 406 -7.97 -19.09 -0.61
N PRO A 407 -8.90 -18.21 -1.04
CA PRO A 407 -10.22 -18.09 -0.42
C PRO A 407 -11.04 -19.38 -0.42
N ASP A 408 -10.83 -20.25 -1.41
CA ASP A 408 -11.48 -21.55 -1.53
C ASP A 408 -10.75 -22.66 -0.75
N GLY A 409 -9.62 -22.36 -0.10
CA GLY A 409 -8.80 -23.31 0.64
C GLY A 409 -8.11 -24.37 -0.23
N VAL A 410 -8.28 -24.34 -1.55
CA VAL A 410 -7.71 -25.32 -2.47
C VAL A 410 -6.41 -24.77 -3.04
N ARG A 411 -5.28 -25.25 -2.50
CA ARG A 411 -3.97 -25.07 -3.14
C ARG A 411 -3.98 -25.76 -4.49
N LYS A 412 -4.34 -25.03 -5.55
CA LYS A 412 -4.08 -25.50 -6.91
C LYS A 412 -2.65 -25.10 -7.22
N ASN A 413 -1.74 -26.05 -7.13
CA ASN A 413 -0.36 -25.86 -7.59
C ASN A 413 -0.38 -25.81 -9.12
N LEU A 414 -0.88 -24.70 -9.66
CA LEU A 414 -0.92 -24.44 -11.09
C LEU A 414 0.43 -23.83 -11.43
N ARG A 415 1.43 -24.69 -11.63
CA ARG A 415 2.58 -24.32 -12.46
C ARG A 415 2.03 -24.12 -13.88
N ALA A 416 1.44 -22.94 -14.12
CA ALA A 416 0.76 -22.55 -15.35
C ALA A 416 1.43 -21.35 -15.97
#